data_AF-A0A0W1EX15-F1
#
_entry.id   AF-A0A0W1EX15-F1
#
_cell.length_a   1.000
_cell.length_b   1.000
_cell.length_c   1.000
_cell.angle_alpha   90.00
_cell.angle_beta   90.00
_cell.angle_gamma   90.00
#
_symmetry.space_group_name_H-M   'P 1'
#
loop_
_entity.id
_entity.type
_entity.pdbx_description
1 polymer ?
#
loop_
_entity_poly.entity_id
_entity_poly.type
_entity_poly.pdbx_seq_one_letter_code
_entity_poly.pdbx_strand_id
1 'polypeptide(L)'
;MHQLHFFPSRTMALYVGRLFLVRSFSILFALVLILQTLDLLGESGKILAVAGNSDSDVWRYVGMRMPQIIETFLPFSVLLGTILTMVTLNQNSEVIAMKASGMSAHQVLAPLFLAALLVAGISFAFNERIVTRSTAALSAWQKVEYKKVPKDSGIRTNIWVRDGDNLINAATVDTSGPVIVLGYVTIYERTGGVLSSMLSADSARALPAGGWELTNARRFLRRSGTLEPLGTIVAAKDVRPDQFTLAQVDGDELPFLKLQSAIADLEAAGRPVDALKGVLWHKISGPLSAILMPLLGAVAAFGLARSGKLFIRAIIGMGLGFAYFVADNFALAMGDLGAYSPFLAAWGPFILFALIGEMILIRTEE
;
A
#
# COMPACT_ATOMS: atom_id res chain seq x y z
N MET A 1 -7.69 47.12 -0.66
CA MET A 1 -7.87 45.91 0.17
C MET A 1 -8.54 44.86 -0.70
N HIS A 2 -7.75 43.98 -1.35
CA HIS A 2 -8.32 42.84 -2.08
C HIS A 2 -8.83 41.83 -1.06
N GLN A 3 -10.15 41.68 -0.96
CA GLN A 3 -10.71 40.50 -0.31
C GLN A 3 -10.35 39.32 -1.21
N LEU A 4 -9.37 38.53 -0.80
CA LEU A 4 -9.01 37.25 -1.39
C LEU A 4 -10.17 36.28 -1.13
N HIS A 5 -11.26 36.42 -1.89
CA HIS A 5 -12.32 35.44 -1.90
C HIS A 5 -11.79 34.20 -2.61
N PHE A 6 -11.14 33.30 -1.87
CA PHE A 6 -10.57 32.07 -2.41
C PHE A 6 -11.63 31.14 -3.03
N PHE A 7 -12.89 31.28 -2.58
CA PHE A 7 -14.02 30.52 -3.09
C PHE A 7 -14.95 31.35 -3.98
N PRO A 8 -15.51 30.74 -5.05
CA PRO A 8 -16.57 31.36 -5.84
C PRO A 8 -17.88 31.40 -5.02
N SER A 9 -18.95 31.95 -5.62
CA SER A 9 -20.26 31.97 -4.97
C SER A 9 -20.71 30.56 -4.57
N ARG A 10 -21.47 30.45 -3.46
CA ARG A 10 -21.91 29.16 -2.92
C ARG A 10 -22.65 28.31 -3.95
N THR A 11 -23.50 28.92 -4.77
CA THR A 11 -24.24 28.24 -5.83
C THR A 11 -23.29 27.64 -6.86
N MET A 12 -22.26 28.38 -7.26
CA MET A 12 -21.27 27.93 -8.22
C MET A 12 -20.42 26.79 -7.67
N ALA A 13 -19.95 26.93 -6.42
CA ALA A 13 -19.17 25.91 -5.75
C ALA A 13 -19.94 24.58 -5.64
N LEU A 14 -21.23 24.64 -5.26
CA LEU A 14 -22.08 23.45 -5.17
C LEU A 14 -22.36 22.82 -6.53
N TYR A 15 -22.60 23.64 -7.56
CA TYR A 15 -22.83 23.16 -8.92
C TYR A 15 -21.61 22.42 -9.48
N VAL A 16 -20.45 23.07 -9.46
CA VAL A 16 -19.20 22.48 -9.99
C VAL A 16 -18.77 21.28 -9.15
N GLY A 17 -18.82 21.38 -7.82
CA GLY A 17 -18.48 20.28 -6.92
C GLY A 17 -19.38 19.05 -7.09
N ARG A 18 -20.70 19.25 -7.25
CA ARG A 18 -21.64 18.16 -7.53
C ARG A 18 -21.36 17.50 -8.88
N LEU A 19 -21.13 18.31 -9.92
CA LEU A 19 -20.84 17.80 -11.26
C LEU A 19 -19.56 16.93 -11.26
N PHE A 20 -18.52 17.42 -10.60
CA PHE A 20 -17.26 16.71 -10.37
C PHE A 20 -17.47 15.38 -9.64
N LEU A 21 -18.09 15.41 -8.45
CA LEU A 21 -18.29 14.19 -7.65
C LEU A 21 -19.11 13.13 -8.38
N VAL A 22 -20.22 13.52 -9.02
CA VAL A 22 -21.06 12.57 -9.77
C VAL A 22 -20.25 11.91 -10.88
N ARG A 23 -19.41 12.67 -11.59
CA ARG A 23 -18.58 12.13 -12.68
C ARG A 23 -17.48 11.23 -12.17
N SER A 24 -16.76 11.64 -11.13
CA SER A 24 -15.73 10.83 -10.49
C SER A 24 -16.28 9.49 -9.99
N PHE A 25 -17.40 9.50 -9.26
CA PHE A 25 -18.01 8.26 -8.77
C PHE A 25 -18.65 7.42 -9.89
N SER A 26 -19.18 8.03 -10.94
CA SER A 26 -19.67 7.28 -12.11
C SER A 26 -18.53 6.55 -12.83
N ILE A 27 -17.39 7.22 -13.01
CA ILE A 27 -16.19 6.61 -13.61
C ILE A 27 -15.65 5.52 -12.70
N LEU A 28 -15.58 5.77 -11.39
CA LEU A 28 -15.13 4.78 -10.41
C LEU A 28 -15.99 3.52 -10.49
N PHE A 29 -17.32 3.68 -10.50
CA PHE A 29 -18.25 2.57 -10.64
C PHE A 29 -18.02 1.78 -11.93
N ALA A 30 -17.84 2.45 -13.06
CA ALA A 30 -17.54 1.80 -14.34
C ALA A 30 -16.20 1.04 -14.31
N LEU A 31 -15.15 1.64 -13.75
CA LEU A 31 -13.84 0.99 -13.60
C LEU A 31 -13.91 -0.22 -12.67
N VAL A 32 -14.60 -0.10 -11.53
CA VAL A 32 -14.82 -1.21 -10.61
C VAL A 32 -15.56 -2.35 -11.30
N LEU A 33 -16.62 -2.06 -12.06
CA LEU A 33 -17.36 -3.09 -12.78
C LEU A 33 -16.47 -3.80 -13.80
N ILE A 34 -15.76 -3.06 -14.65
CA ILE A 34 -14.88 -3.64 -15.67
C ILE A 34 -13.78 -4.49 -15.02
N LEU A 35 -13.06 -3.95 -14.05
CA LEU A 35 -11.96 -4.66 -13.40
C LEU A 35 -12.45 -5.87 -12.60
N GLN A 36 -13.60 -5.75 -11.93
CA GLN A 36 -14.19 -6.88 -11.22
C GLN A 36 -14.55 -8.01 -12.19
N THR A 37 -15.08 -7.69 -13.37
CA THR A 37 -15.37 -8.72 -14.39
C THR A 37 -14.11 -9.38 -14.93
N LEU A 38 -13.02 -8.63 -15.12
CA LEU A 38 -11.73 -9.17 -15.55
C LEU A 38 -11.12 -10.09 -14.49
N ASP A 39 -11.14 -9.69 -13.22
CA ASP A 39 -10.65 -10.51 -12.12
C ASP A 39 -11.48 -11.80 -11.99
N LEU A 40 -12.81 -11.71 -12.14
CA LEU A 40 -13.69 -12.87 -12.10
C LEU A 40 -13.41 -13.86 -13.23
N LEU A 41 -13.02 -13.38 -14.41
CA LEU A 41 -12.67 -14.27 -15.54
C LEU A 41 -11.48 -15.19 -15.18
N GLY A 42 -10.53 -14.71 -14.38
CA GLY A 42 -9.37 -15.49 -13.95
C GLY A 42 -9.58 -16.30 -12.67
N GLU A 43 -10.31 -15.76 -11.69
CA GLU A 43 -10.39 -16.34 -10.34
C GLU A 43 -11.63 -17.21 -10.11
N SER A 44 -12.74 -16.98 -10.82
CA SER A 44 -13.98 -17.76 -10.63
C SER A 44 -13.78 -19.26 -10.87
N GLY A 45 -13.02 -19.62 -11.92
CA GLY A 45 -12.71 -21.01 -12.21
C GLY A 45 -11.89 -21.69 -11.11
N LYS A 46 -10.95 -20.96 -10.49
CA LYS A 46 -10.14 -21.47 -9.38
C LYS A 46 -10.99 -21.67 -8.11
N ILE A 47 -11.89 -20.71 -7.84
CA ILE A 47 -12.80 -20.77 -6.69
C ILE A 47 -13.75 -21.96 -6.82
N LEU A 48 -14.38 -22.13 -8.00
CA LEU A 48 -15.37 -23.17 -8.25
C LEU A 48 -14.75 -24.57 -8.43
N ALA A 49 -13.45 -24.66 -8.74
CA ALA A 49 -12.74 -25.94 -8.82
C ALA A 49 -12.55 -26.61 -7.44
N VAL A 50 -12.66 -25.85 -6.35
CA VAL A 50 -12.53 -26.38 -4.99
C VAL A 50 -13.82 -27.08 -4.57
N ALA A 51 -13.71 -28.35 -4.20
CA ALA A 51 -14.85 -29.13 -3.73
C ALA A 51 -15.51 -28.49 -2.50
N GLY A 52 -16.81 -28.19 -2.62
CA GLY A 52 -17.61 -27.57 -1.57
C GLY A 52 -17.79 -26.05 -1.70
N ASN A 53 -17.10 -25.40 -2.64
CA ASN A 53 -17.36 -24.00 -2.99
C ASN A 53 -18.57 -23.90 -3.94
N SER A 54 -19.22 -22.74 -3.93
CA SER A 54 -20.44 -22.44 -4.69
C SER A 54 -20.41 -21.02 -5.27
N ASP A 55 -21.44 -20.64 -6.02
CA ASP A 55 -21.61 -19.27 -6.52
C ASP A 55 -21.58 -18.21 -5.41
N SER A 56 -21.96 -18.58 -4.18
CA SER A 56 -21.88 -17.68 -3.03
C SER A 56 -20.43 -17.29 -2.68
N ASP A 57 -19.47 -18.18 -2.91
CA ASP A 57 -18.05 -17.92 -2.70
C ASP A 57 -17.49 -16.98 -3.77
N VAL A 58 -18.05 -17.01 -4.98
CA VAL A 58 -17.74 -16.02 -6.02
C VAL A 58 -18.22 -14.64 -5.60
N TRP A 59 -19.44 -14.51 -5.07
CA TRP A 59 -19.93 -13.24 -4.52
C TRP A 59 -19.14 -12.77 -3.30
N ARG A 60 -18.66 -13.70 -2.46
CA ARG A 60 -17.75 -13.40 -1.36
C ARG A 60 -16.42 -12.83 -1.86
N TYR A 61 -15.86 -13.40 -2.93
CA TYR A 61 -14.67 -12.87 -3.59
C TYR A 61 -14.90 -11.44 -4.08
N VAL A 62 -16.01 -11.19 -4.80
CA VAL A 62 -16.39 -9.84 -5.27
C VAL A 62 -16.48 -8.86 -4.10
N GLY A 63 -17.14 -9.24 -3.01
CA GLY A 63 -17.31 -8.37 -1.83
C GLY A 63 -15.98 -8.01 -1.15
N MET A 64 -14.99 -8.91 -1.15
CA MET A 64 -13.66 -8.65 -0.58
C MET A 64 -12.74 -7.89 -1.54
N ARG A 65 -12.86 -8.14 -2.84
CA ARG A 65 -12.02 -7.53 -3.89
C ARG A 65 -12.46 -6.11 -4.25
N MET A 66 -13.76 -5.83 -4.24
CA MET A 66 -14.31 -4.53 -4.60
C MET A 66 -13.71 -3.36 -3.78
N PRO A 67 -13.55 -3.43 -2.44
CA PRO A 67 -12.88 -2.39 -1.67
C PRO A 67 -11.45 -2.09 -2.13
N GLN A 68 -10.69 -3.11 -2.52
CA GLN A 68 -9.32 -2.96 -3.02
C GLN A 68 -9.31 -2.21 -4.36
N ILE A 69 -10.18 -2.61 -5.29
CA ILE A 69 -10.29 -1.95 -6.60
C ILE A 69 -10.72 -0.48 -6.41
N ILE A 70 -11.68 -0.22 -5.52
CA ILE A 70 -12.11 1.15 -5.20
C ILE A 70 -10.93 1.99 -4.72
N GLU A 71 -10.16 1.52 -3.75
CA GLU A 71 -9.01 2.26 -3.22
C GLU A 71 -7.96 2.53 -4.30
N THR A 72 -7.54 1.49 -5.04
CA THR A 72 -6.50 1.61 -6.07
C THR A 72 -6.92 2.56 -7.19
N PHE A 73 -8.19 2.55 -7.61
CA PHE A 73 -8.66 3.29 -8.78
C PHE A 73 -9.33 4.64 -8.45
N LEU A 74 -9.55 4.96 -7.18
CA LEU A 74 -10.18 6.21 -6.75
C LEU A 74 -9.44 7.46 -7.27
N PRO A 75 -8.11 7.61 -7.14
CA PRO A 75 -7.40 8.78 -7.66
C PRO A 75 -7.60 8.95 -9.17
N PHE A 76 -7.52 7.88 -9.94
CA PHE A 76 -7.73 7.91 -11.40
C PHE A 76 -9.15 8.32 -11.77
N SER A 77 -10.14 7.82 -11.04
CA SER A 77 -11.53 8.24 -11.24
C SER A 77 -11.73 9.73 -10.95
N VAL A 78 -11.01 10.27 -9.96
CA VAL A 78 -11.02 11.69 -9.62
C VAL A 78 -10.36 12.52 -10.73
N LEU A 79 -9.27 12.05 -11.32
CA LEU A 79 -8.61 12.70 -12.45
C LEU A 79 -9.51 12.75 -13.68
N LEU A 80 -10.05 11.61 -14.10
CA LEU A 80 -10.94 11.53 -15.25
C LEU A 80 -12.22 12.33 -14.99
N GLY A 81 -12.76 12.29 -13.77
CA GLY A 81 -13.91 13.10 -13.36
C GLY A 81 -13.62 14.60 -13.44
N THR A 82 -12.42 15.03 -13.02
CA THR A 82 -11.94 16.42 -13.20
C THR A 82 -11.90 16.78 -14.67
N ILE A 83 -11.23 15.98 -15.49
CA ILE A 83 -11.06 16.24 -16.92
C ILE A 83 -12.43 16.36 -17.59
N LEU A 84 -13.33 15.39 -17.38
CA LEU A 84 -14.67 15.44 -17.95
C LEU A 84 -15.43 16.68 -17.48
N THR A 85 -15.39 17.00 -16.18
CA THR A 85 -15.99 18.22 -15.60
C THR A 85 -15.53 19.46 -16.35
N MET A 86 -14.22 19.66 -16.44
CA MET A 86 -13.66 20.83 -17.10
C MET A 86 -13.91 20.85 -18.61
N VAL A 87 -13.91 19.68 -19.27
CA VAL A 87 -14.25 19.54 -20.69
C VAL A 87 -15.67 20.02 -20.96
N THR A 88 -16.65 19.58 -20.18
CA THR A 88 -18.05 20.00 -20.38
C THR A 88 -18.24 21.48 -20.05
N LEU A 89 -17.67 21.96 -18.95
CA LEU A 89 -17.76 23.39 -18.60
C LEU A 89 -17.12 24.26 -19.69
N ASN A 90 -16.02 23.81 -20.32
CA ASN A 90 -15.42 24.51 -21.45
C ASN A 90 -16.29 24.45 -22.72
N GLN A 91 -16.85 23.29 -23.05
CA GLN A 91 -17.74 23.12 -24.22
C GLN A 91 -19.00 23.98 -24.13
N ASN A 92 -19.55 24.12 -22.93
CA ASN A 92 -20.71 24.99 -22.66
C ASN A 92 -20.31 26.48 -22.48
N SER A 93 -19.04 26.83 -22.68
CA SER A 93 -18.50 28.19 -22.44
C SER A 93 -18.66 28.71 -21.00
N GLU A 94 -18.93 27.83 -20.03
CA GLU A 94 -19.10 28.19 -18.62
C GLU A 94 -17.76 28.65 -18.01
N VAL A 95 -16.64 27.97 -18.30
CA VAL A 95 -15.30 28.39 -17.83
C VAL A 95 -14.92 29.76 -18.40
N ILE A 96 -15.28 30.03 -19.66
CA ILE A 96 -15.03 31.31 -20.32
C ILE A 96 -15.84 32.42 -19.65
N ALA A 97 -17.13 32.18 -19.38
CA ALA A 97 -17.99 33.11 -18.67
C ALA A 97 -17.48 33.40 -17.25
N MET A 98 -16.99 32.36 -16.55
CA MET A 98 -16.36 32.48 -15.23
C MET A 98 -15.11 33.39 -15.24
N LYS A 99 -14.20 33.16 -16.20
CA LYS A 99 -13.00 34.00 -16.34
C LYS A 99 -13.35 35.42 -16.76
N ALA A 100 -14.36 35.60 -17.62
CA ALA A 100 -14.85 36.91 -18.04
C ALA A 100 -15.45 37.73 -16.89
N SER A 101 -16.00 37.08 -15.85
CA SER A 101 -16.44 37.75 -14.63
C SER A 101 -15.32 38.02 -13.62
N GLY A 102 -14.05 37.85 -14.02
CA GLY A 102 -12.88 38.13 -13.19
C GLY A 102 -12.48 37.00 -12.24
N MET A 103 -13.00 35.78 -12.40
CA MET A 103 -12.56 34.64 -11.58
C MET A 103 -11.22 34.09 -12.05
N SER A 104 -10.33 33.91 -11.09
CA SER A 104 -9.03 33.23 -11.23
C SER A 104 -9.22 31.72 -11.48
N ALA A 105 -8.19 31.05 -12.00
CA ALA A 105 -8.23 29.61 -12.21
C ALA A 105 -8.31 28.86 -10.86
N HIS A 106 -7.63 29.38 -9.83
CA HIS A 106 -7.73 28.87 -8.46
C HIS A 106 -9.17 28.89 -7.92
N GLN A 107 -9.91 29.99 -8.12
CA GLN A 107 -11.31 30.08 -7.70
C GLN A 107 -12.22 29.08 -8.44
N VAL A 108 -11.96 28.83 -9.72
CA VAL A 108 -12.72 27.84 -10.50
C VAL A 108 -12.45 26.41 -9.99
N LEU A 109 -11.22 26.10 -9.56
CA LEU A 109 -10.82 24.79 -9.07
C LEU A 109 -11.07 24.56 -7.58
N ALA A 110 -11.17 25.61 -6.76
CA ALA A 110 -11.37 25.52 -5.32
C ALA A 110 -12.51 24.56 -4.90
N PRO A 111 -13.67 24.51 -5.58
CA PRO A 111 -14.71 23.53 -5.27
C PRO A 111 -14.28 22.07 -5.51
N LEU A 112 -13.45 21.81 -6.54
CA LEU A 112 -12.92 20.48 -6.84
C LEU A 112 -11.90 20.08 -5.78
N PHE A 113 -11.01 20.99 -5.37
CA PHE A 113 -10.04 20.72 -4.30
C PHE A 113 -10.73 20.41 -2.97
N LEU A 114 -11.76 21.17 -2.60
CA LEU A 114 -12.52 20.91 -1.38
C LEU A 114 -13.21 19.55 -1.45
N ALA A 115 -13.85 19.23 -2.58
CA ALA A 115 -14.50 17.93 -2.78
C ALA A 115 -13.48 16.79 -2.76
N ALA A 116 -12.32 16.95 -3.39
CA ALA A 116 -11.24 15.97 -3.41
C ALA A 116 -10.61 15.76 -2.02
N LEU A 117 -10.50 16.82 -1.21
CA LEU A 117 -10.05 16.72 0.19
C LEU A 117 -11.03 15.90 1.03
N LEU A 118 -12.34 16.10 0.84
CA LEU A 118 -13.36 15.27 1.49
C LEU A 118 -13.27 13.81 1.02
N VAL A 119 -13.08 13.58 -0.27
CA VAL A 119 -12.87 12.25 -0.84
C VAL A 119 -11.62 11.59 -0.26
N ALA A 120 -10.51 12.30 -0.12
CA ALA A 120 -9.28 11.80 0.50
C ALA A 120 -9.51 11.37 1.96
N GLY A 121 -10.21 12.20 2.76
CA GLY A 121 -10.55 11.87 4.14
C GLY A 121 -11.45 10.64 4.26
N ILE A 122 -12.46 10.54 3.39
CA ILE A 122 -13.33 9.36 3.30
C ILE A 122 -12.53 8.12 2.88
N SER A 123 -11.65 8.26 1.89
CA SER A 123 -10.79 7.17 1.39
C SER A 123 -9.88 6.63 2.49
N PHE A 124 -9.24 7.52 3.27
CA PHE A 124 -8.44 7.12 4.42
C PHE A 124 -9.27 6.31 5.45
N ALA A 125 -10.44 6.81 5.82
CA ALA A 125 -11.32 6.09 6.75
C ALA A 125 -11.85 4.75 6.18
N PHE A 126 -12.05 4.69 4.87
CA PHE A 126 -12.46 3.49 4.14
C PHE A 126 -11.34 2.43 4.12
N ASN A 127 -10.09 2.84 3.86
CA ASN A 127 -8.93 1.95 3.93
C ASN A 127 -8.77 1.33 5.34
N GLU A 128 -8.79 2.17 6.36
CA GLU A 128 -8.57 1.76 7.76
C GLU A 128 -9.64 0.79 8.29
N ARG A 129 -10.90 0.94 7.85
CA ARG A 129 -12.01 0.15 8.40
C ARG A 129 -12.39 -1.04 7.54
N ILE A 130 -12.34 -0.90 6.22
CA ILE A 130 -12.91 -1.85 5.28
C ILE A 130 -11.81 -2.50 4.46
N VAL A 131 -10.98 -1.71 3.76
CA VAL A 131 -10.05 -2.29 2.78
C VAL A 131 -9.01 -3.19 3.43
N THR A 132 -8.32 -2.73 4.47
CA THR A 132 -7.31 -3.53 5.20
C THR A 132 -7.84 -4.90 5.63
N ARG A 133 -9.06 -4.94 6.20
CA ARG A 133 -9.72 -6.18 6.65
C ARG A 133 -10.10 -7.09 5.49
N SER A 134 -10.66 -6.52 4.43
CA SER A 134 -11.02 -7.27 3.22
C SER A 134 -9.78 -7.83 2.53
N THR A 135 -8.69 -7.08 2.51
CA THR A 135 -7.38 -7.51 1.98
C THR A 135 -6.80 -8.65 2.79
N ALA A 136 -6.75 -8.52 4.12
CA ALA A 136 -6.30 -9.60 4.99
C ALA A 136 -7.12 -10.89 4.79
N ALA A 137 -8.44 -10.77 4.74
CA ALA A 137 -9.33 -11.91 4.55
C ALA A 137 -9.17 -12.57 3.17
N LEU A 138 -9.04 -11.76 2.11
CA LEU A 138 -8.85 -12.25 0.75
C LEU A 138 -7.50 -12.91 0.56
N SER A 139 -6.42 -12.27 1.02
CA SER A 139 -5.05 -12.79 0.98
C SER A 139 -4.95 -14.12 1.73
N ALA A 140 -5.53 -14.23 2.93
CA ALA A 140 -5.56 -15.47 3.68
C ALA A 140 -6.30 -16.60 2.93
N TRP A 141 -7.39 -16.29 2.24
CA TRP A 141 -8.15 -17.26 1.46
C TRP A 141 -7.44 -17.66 0.16
N GLN A 142 -6.76 -16.72 -0.50
CA GLN A 142 -5.93 -16.96 -1.68
C GLN A 142 -4.70 -17.83 -1.37
N LYS A 143 -4.05 -17.61 -0.22
CA LYS A 143 -2.89 -18.42 0.25
C LYS A 143 -3.23 -19.91 0.42
N VAL A 144 -4.49 -20.24 0.68
CA VAL A 144 -4.98 -21.63 0.77
C VAL A 144 -5.72 -22.07 -0.49
N GLU A 145 -5.51 -21.38 -1.62
CA GLU A 145 -6.13 -21.70 -2.92
C GLU A 145 -7.65 -21.81 -2.85
N TYR A 146 -8.29 -20.87 -2.13
CA TYR A 146 -9.74 -20.82 -1.94
C TYR A 146 -10.36 -22.00 -1.18
N LYS A 147 -9.53 -22.84 -0.55
CA LYS A 147 -9.99 -23.88 0.40
C LYS A 147 -10.44 -23.26 1.71
N LYS A 148 -11.08 -24.06 2.58
CA LYS A 148 -11.42 -23.61 3.94
C LYS A 148 -10.14 -23.21 4.67
N VAL A 149 -10.03 -21.93 5.02
CA VAL A 149 -8.92 -21.40 5.81
C VAL A 149 -8.84 -22.22 7.11
N PRO A 150 -7.74 -22.98 7.32
CA PRO A 150 -7.57 -23.73 8.55
C PRO A 150 -7.64 -22.78 9.74
N LYS A 151 -8.20 -23.24 10.87
CA LYS A 151 -7.98 -22.53 12.14
C LYS A 151 -6.47 -22.46 12.34
N ASP A 152 -5.96 -21.29 12.72
CA ASP A 152 -4.53 -21.03 12.88
C ASP A 152 -3.88 -22.23 13.60
N SER A 153 -3.06 -22.98 12.86
CA SER A 153 -2.38 -24.16 13.41
C SER A 153 -1.31 -23.76 14.41
N GLY A 154 -0.97 -22.46 14.48
CA GLY A 154 0.16 -21.94 15.22
C GLY A 154 1.50 -22.30 14.58
N ILE A 155 1.51 -22.95 13.42
CA ILE A 155 2.73 -23.40 12.73
C ILE A 155 3.07 -22.41 11.62
N ARG A 156 4.20 -21.71 11.76
CA ARG A 156 4.77 -20.85 10.71
C ARG A 156 5.96 -21.55 10.07
N THR A 157 6.30 -21.18 8.85
CA THR A 157 7.41 -21.79 8.11
C THR A 157 8.45 -20.75 7.72
N ASN A 158 9.71 -21.20 7.60
CA ASN A 158 10.85 -20.44 7.10
C ASN A 158 11.04 -19.06 7.74
N ILE A 159 11.05 -19.01 9.07
CA ILE A 159 11.25 -17.78 9.84
C ILE A 159 12.74 -17.57 10.06
N TRP A 160 13.28 -16.48 9.52
CA TRP A 160 14.63 -16.03 9.85
C TRP A 160 14.59 -15.21 11.13
N VAL A 161 15.68 -14.97 11.87
CA VAL A 161 15.81 -13.99 12.98
C VAL A 161 17.27 -13.54 12.98
N ARG A 162 17.54 -12.28 13.32
CA ARG A 162 18.91 -11.76 13.44
C ARG A 162 19.28 -11.60 14.90
N ASP A 163 20.48 -12.06 15.26
CA ASP A 163 21.05 -11.98 16.60
C ASP A 163 22.46 -11.37 16.51
N GLY A 164 22.57 -10.06 16.65
CA GLY A 164 23.81 -9.33 16.39
C GLY A 164 24.31 -9.52 14.95
N ASP A 165 25.47 -10.17 14.80
CA ASP A 165 26.04 -10.54 13.49
C ASP A 165 25.50 -11.89 12.98
N ASN A 166 24.91 -12.71 13.85
CA ASN A 166 24.42 -14.04 13.53
C ASN A 166 23.04 -13.99 12.87
N LEU A 167 22.76 -15.00 12.03
CA LEU A 167 21.44 -15.21 11.45
C LEU A 167 20.92 -16.56 11.92
N ILE A 168 19.65 -16.62 12.30
CA ILE A 168 18.97 -17.84 12.72
C ILE A 168 17.84 -18.10 11.73
N ASN A 169 17.72 -19.33 11.24
CA ASN A 169 16.60 -19.78 10.44
C ASN A 169 15.90 -20.92 11.17
N ALA A 170 14.57 -20.85 11.26
CA ALA A 170 13.71 -21.92 11.71
C ALA A 170 12.80 -22.34 10.56
N ALA A 171 12.92 -23.59 10.10
CA ALA A 171 12.10 -24.09 9.01
C ALA A 171 10.62 -24.16 9.43
N THR A 172 10.35 -24.48 10.68
CA THR A 172 9.02 -24.42 11.28
C THR A 172 9.07 -23.75 12.65
N VAL A 173 8.00 -23.04 13.01
CA VAL A 173 7.79 -22.44 14.34
C VAL A 173 6.42 -22.87 14.80
N ASP A 174 6.36 -23.77 15.77
CA ASP A 174 5.13 -24.26 16.38
C ASP A 174 4.83 -23.45 17.64
N THR A 175 3.68 -22.78 17.62
CA THR A 175 3.13 -21.95 18.71
C THR A 175 1.83 -22.52 19.28
N SER A 176 1.45 -23.75 18.91
CA SER A 176 0.23 -24.41 19.38
C SER A 176 0.26 -24.80 20.86
N GLY A 177 1.46 -25.02 21.40
CA GLY A 177 1.69 -25.38 22.79
C GLY A 177 2.02 -24.18 23.70
N PRO A 178 2.11 -24.40 25.03
CA PRO A 178 2.50 -23.37 25.99
C PRO A 178 3.97 -22.93 25.87
N VAL A 179 4.78 -23.67 25.12
CA VAL A 179 6.19 -23.39 24.83
C VAL A 179 6.38 -23.40 23.32
N ILE A 180 7.06 -22.38 22.80
CA ILE A 180 7.37 -22.27 21.37
C ILE A 180 8.45 -23.28 21.02
N VAL A 181 8.20 -24.08 19.99
CA VAL A 181 9.13 -25.10 19.47
C VAL A 181 9.50 -24.73 18.05
N LEU A 182 10.79 -24.58 17.78
CA LEU A 182 11.33 -24.40 16.45
C LEU A 182 11.74 -25.76 15.88
N GLY A 183 11.40 -26.03 14.63
CA GLY A 183 11.86 -27.21 13.89
C GLY A 183 12.91 -26.85 12.86
N TYR A 184 13.92 -27.72 12.74
CA TYR A 184 15.06 -27.59 11.83
C TYR A 184 15.71 -26.20 11.90
N VAL A 185 16.35 -25.92 13.04
CA VAL A 185 16.97 -24.62 13.30
C VAL A 185 18.39 -24.60 12.76
N THR A 186 18.75 -23.55 12.05
CA THR A 186 20.13 -23.29 11.60
C THR A 186 20.57 -21.91 12.05
N ILE A 187 21.63 -21.85 12.86
CA ILE A 187 22.28 -20.63 13.33
C ILE A 187 23.57 -20.45 12.51
N TYR A 188 23.61 -19.41 11.70
CA TYR A 188 24.76 -18.95 10.95
C TYR A 188 25.56 -18.00 11.83
N GLU A 189 26.64 -18.52 12.41
CA GLU A 189 27.57 -17.75 13.22
C GLU A 189 28.48 -16.95 12.28
N ARG A 190 28.52 -15.62 12.46
CA ARG A 190 29.29 -14.71 11.58
C ARG A 190 30.22 -13.84 12.41
N THR A 191 31.38 -13.50 11.85
CA THR A 191 32.33 -12.58 12.45
C THR A 191 32.73 -11.55 11.40
N GLY A 192 32.37 -10.28 11.61
CA GLY A 192 32.65 -9.22 10.63
C GLY A 192 31.90 -9.44 9.31
N GLY A 193 30.68 -9.96 9.38
CA GLY A 193 29.87 -10.29 8.20
C GLY A 193 30.30 -11.56 7.43
N VAL A 194 31.42 -12.20 7.77
CA VAL A 194 31.85 -13.46 7.15
C VAL A 194 31.36 -14.65 7.99
N LEU A 195 30.80 -15.67 7.34
CA LEU A 195 30.34 -16.90 8.02
C LEU A 195 31.53 -17.66 8.63
N SER A 196 31.53 -17.85 9.94
CA SER A 196 32.54 -18.64 10.66
C SER A 196 32.13 -20.10 10.79
N SER A 197 30.87 -20.34 11.13
CA SER A 197 30.32 -21.66 11.45
C SER A 197 28.81 -21.71 11.25
N MET A 198 28.28 -22.92 11.10
CA MET A 198 26.84 -23.17 10.99
C MET A 198 26.45 -24.19 12.05
N LEU A 199 25.56 -23.81 12.95
CA LEU A 199 25.03 -24.66 14.00
C LEU A 199 23.62 -25.08 13.62
N SER A 200 23.41 -26.35 13.27
CA SER A 200 22.11 -26.90 12.88
C SER A 200 21.58 -27.84 13.95
N ALA A 201 20.28 -27.82 14.21
CA ALA A 201 19.62 -28.69 15.17
C ALA A 201 18.24 -29.12 14.66
N ASP A 202 17.78 -30.31 15.08
CA ASP A 202 16.50 -30.85 14.63
C ASP A 202 15.32 -30.10 15.25
N SER A 203 15.47 -29.68 16.51
CA SER A 203 14.48 -28.87 17.20
C SER A 203 15.13 -27.90 18.19
N ALA A 204 14.43 -26.81 18.52
CA ALA A 204 14.80 -25.90 19.59
C ALA A 204 13.59 -25.53 20.44
N ARG A 205 13.72 -25.54 21.76
CA ARG A 205 12.67 -25.08 22.70
C ARG A 205 13.10 -23.81 23.45
N ALA A 206 12.17 -22.88 23.61
CA ALA A 206 12.41 -21.67 24.38
C ALA A 206 12.55 -21.99 25.88
N LEU A 207 13.59 -21.45 26.53
CA LEU A 207 13.80 -21.60 27.98
C LEU A 207 13.27 -20.38 28.75
N PRO A 208 12.63 -20.58 29.93
CA PRO A 208 12.16 -19.47 30.77
C PRO A 208 13.27 -18.53 31.26
N ALA A 209 14.50 -19.04 31.40
CA ALA A 209 15.67 -18.29 31.82
C ALA A 209 16.36 -17.51 30.68
N GLY A 210 15.80 -17.55 29.46
CA GLY A 210 16.40 -16.99 28.25
C GLY A 210 17.19 -18.03 27.45
N GLY A 211 17.24 -17.84 26.13
CA GLY A 211 17.89 -18.75 25.19
C GLY A 211 17.05 -19.94 24.73
N TRP A 212 17.65 -20.69 23.81
CA TRP A 212 17.03 -21.81 23.11
C TRP A 212 17.80 -23.09 23.38
N GLU A 213 17.12 -24.11 23.89
CA GLU A 213 17.70 -25.44 24.01
C GLU A 213 17.53 -26.19 22.69
N LEU A 214 18.65 -26.41 21.99
CA LEU A 214 18.76 -27.11 20.72
C LEU A 214 18.96 -28.60 20.97
N THR A 215 18.15 -29.43 20.33
CA THR A 215 18.25 -30.90 20.38
C THR A 215 18.93 -31.43 19.12
N ASN A 216 19.85 -32.40 19.27
CA ASN A 216 20.64 -32.98 18.19
C ASN A 216 21.45 -31.94 17.40
N ALA A 217 22.04 -30.98 18.11
CA ALA A 217 22.82 -29.92 17.54
C ALA A 217 24.13 -30.44 16.93
N ARG A 218 24.47 -29.91 15.74
CA ARG A 218 25.69 -30.22 14.98
C ARG A 218 26.29 -28.90 14.52
N ARG A 219 27.57 -28.68 14.77
CA ARG A 219 28.29 -27.48 14.33
C ARG A 219 29.21 -27.83 13.17
N PHE A 220 29.02 -27.15 12.05
CA PHE A 220 29.91 -27.17 10.91
C PHE A 220 30.87 -25.98 10.96
N LEU A 221 32.17 -26.24 11.02
CA LEU A 221 33.18 -25.18 11.02
C LEU A 221 33.70 -24.93 9.60
N ARG A 222 33.57 -23.69 9.11
CA ARG A 222 33.98 -23.34 7.73
C ARG A 222 35.48 -23.59 7.50
N ARG A 223 36.32 -23.27 8.48
CA ARG A 223 37.79 -23.30 8.33
C ARG A 223 38.37 -24.72 8.20
N SER A 224 37.79 -25.68 8.91
CA SER A 224 38.25 -27.07 8.96
C SER A 224 37.40 -28.00 8.08
N GLY A 225 36.21 -27.58 7.66
CA GLY A 225 35.25 -28.45 6.95
C GLY A 225 34.73 -29.60 7.82
N THR A 226 34.90 -29.53 9.14
CA THR A 226 34.53 -30.59 10.07
C THR A 226 33.14 -30.36 10.64
N LEU A 227 32.42 -31.45 10.87
CA LEU A 227 31.11 -31.47 11.51
C LEU A 227 31.26 -32.07 12.91
N GLU A 228 31.00 -31.26 13.93
CA GLU A 228 31.10 -31.61 15.34
C GLU A 228 29.70 -31.88 15.92
N PRO A 229 29.42 -33.10 16.43
CA PRO A 229 28.18 -33.38 17.14
C PRO A 229 28.25 -32.76 18.54
N LEU A 230 27.30 -31.88 18.86
CA LEU A 230 27.22 -31.18 20.15
C LEU A 230 26.12 -31.74 21.07
N GLY A 231 25.19 -32.54 20.52
CA GLY A 231 24.10 -33.12 21.31
C GLY A 231 23.07 -32.06 21.71
N THR A 232 22.76 -31.95 23.00
CA THR A 232 21.82 -30.94 23.51
C THR A 232 22.59 -29.76 24.10
N ILE A 233 22.38 -28.57 23.54
CA ILE A 233 23.06 -27.34 23.97
C ILE A 233 22.08 -26.17 24.08
N VAL A 234 22.46 -25.14 24.83
CA VAL A 234 21.73 -23.87 24.88
C VAL A 234 22.46 -22.82 24.07
N ALA A 235 21.79 -22.20 23.11
CA ALA A 235 22.33 -21.12 22.28
C ALA A 235 21.33 -19.95 22.17
N ALA A 236 21.72 -18.90 21.44
CA ALA A 236 20.84 -17.76 21.12
C ALA A 236 20.20 -17.12 22.37
N LYS A 237 21.03 -16.84 23.39
CA LYS A 237 20.57 -16.41 24.74
C LYS A 237 19.82 -15.09 24.72
N ASP A 238 20.16 -14.21 23.80
CA ASP A 238 19.55 -12.88 23.64
C ASP A 238 18.34 -12.89 22.70
N VAL A 239 18.00 -14.05 22.12
CA VAL A 239 16.93 -14.18 21.13
C VAL A 239 15.62 -14.54 21.82
N ARG A 240 14.68 -13.60 21.79
CA ARG A 240 13.39 -13.73 22.46
C ARG A 240 12.42 -14.60 21.64
N PRO A 241 11.54 -15.39 22.29
CA PRO A 241 10.58 -16.25 21.59
C PRO A 241 9.63 -15.52 20.64
N ASP A 242 9.25 -14.29 20.98
CA ASP A 242 8.36 -13.47 20.18
C ASP A 242 8.95 -13.07 18.81
N GLN A 243 10.28 -13.05 18.67
CA GLN A 243 10.94 -12.76 17.40
C GLN A 243 10.64 -13.81 16.31
N PHE A 244 10.36 -15.05 16.71
CA PHE A 244 9.95 -16.13 15.80
C PHE A 244 8.43 -16.20 15.61
N THR A 245 7.67 -15.55 16.48
CA THR A 245 6.20 -15.44 16.39
C THR A 245 5.73 -14.11 15.82
N LEU A 246 6.63 -13.26 15.32
CA LEU A 246 6.25 -12.13 14.48
C LEU A 246 5.98 -12.66 13.07
N ALA A 247 4.71 -12.55 12.63
CA ALA A 247 4.30 -13.01 11.32
C ALA A 247 5.00 -12.16 10.25
N GLN A 248 5.14 -12.69 9.03
CA GLN A 248 5.43 -11.83 7.89
C GLN A 248 4.27 -10.82 7.80
N VAL A 249 4.56 -9.56 8.14
CA VAL A 249 3.56 -8.50 8.18
C VAL A 249 3.42 -7.95 6.77
N ASP A 250 2.21 -8.01 6.25
CA ASP A 250 1.83 -7.24 5.07
C ASP A 250 1.24 -5.90 5.52
N GLY A 251 1.83 -4.80 5.06
CA GLY A 251 1.40 -3.46 5.43
C GLY A 251 0.01 -3.08 4.90
N ASP A 252 -0.43 -3.71 3.81
CA ASP A 252 -1.73 -3.43 3.19
C ASP A 252 -2.89 -4.16 3.89
N GLU A 253 -2.57 -5.21 4.65
CA GLU A 253 -3.53 -6.01 5.43
C GLU A 253 -3.85 -5.40 6.81
N LEU A 254 -3.04 -4.45 7.28
CA LEU A 254 -3.17 -3.87 8.63
C LEU A 254 -3.64 -2.42 8.62
N PRO A 255 -4.55 -2.05 9.54
CA PRO A 255 -4.83 -0.65 9.86
C PRO A 255 -3.58 0.07 10.38
N PHE A 256 -3.51 1.37 10.18
CA PHE A 256 -2.40 2.27 10.50
C PHE A 256 -1.83 2.03 11.91
N LEU A 257 -2.67 2.07 12.95
CA LEU A 257 -2.21 1.90 14.33
C LEU A 257 -1.66 0.50 14.61
N LYS A 258 -2.25 -0.54 14.00
CA LYS A 258 -1.75 -1.92 14.13
C LYS A 258 -0.44 -2.10 13.38
N LEU A 259 -0.32 -1.51 12.19
CA LEU A 259 0.92 -1.51 11.42
C LEU A 259 2.04 -0.78 12.18
N GLN A 260 1.74 0.38 12.77
CA GLN A 260 2.70 1.11 13.59
C GLN A 260 3.21 0.28 14.78
N SER A 261 2.30 -0.40 15.48
CA SER A 261 2.67 -1.29 16.60
C SER A 261 3.51 -2.47 16.11
N ALA A 262 3.10 -3.12 15.00
CA ALA A 262 3.84 -4.22 14.40
C ALA A 262 5.24 -3.80 13.92
N ILE A 263 5.40 -2.59 13.39
CA ILE A 263 6.70 -2.02 13.02
C ILE A 263 7.57 -1.86 14.27
N ALA A 264 7.03 -1.33 15.37
CA ALA A 264 7.78 -1.17 16.62
C ALA A 264 8.25 -2.53 17.18
N ASP A 265 7.39 -3.55 17.14
CA ASP A 265 7.72 -4.91 17.59
C ASP A 265 8.81 -5.54 16.70
N LEU A 266 8.71 -5.38 15.38
CA LEU A 266 9.71 -5.86 14.42
C LEU A 266 11.05 -5.12 14.56
N GLU A 267 11.02 -3.81 14.78
CA GLU A 267 12.21 -2.98 15.00
C GLU A 267 12.91 -3.36 16.31
N ALA A 268 12.16 -3.56 17.39
CA ALA A 268 12.68 -4.09 18.66
C ALA A 268 13.26 -5.51 18.50
N ALA A 269 12.71 -6.29 17.55
CA ALA A 269 13.23 -7.60 17.17
C ALA A 269 14.43 -7.55 16.22
N GLY A 270 14.97 -6.37 15.87
CA GLY A 270 16.13 -6.21 14.99
C GLY A 270 15.85 -6.52 13.51
N ARG A 271 14.59 -6.43 13.09
CA ARG A 271 14.16 -6.69 11.70
C ARG A 271 14.29 -5.44 10.83
N PRO A 272 14.56 -5.61 9.53
CA PRO A 272 14.39 -4.52 8.58
C PRO A 272 12.91 -4.14 8.52
N VAL A 273 12.61 -2.86 8.77
CA VAL A 273 11.25 -2.32 8.79
C VAL A 273 11.06 -1.14 7.84
N ASP A 274 12.07 -0.77 7.05
CA ASP A 274 12.03 0.42 6.20
C ASP A 274 10.92 0.35 5.15
N ALA A 275 10.73 -0.82 4.55
CA ALA A 275 9.62 -1.11 3.64
C ALA A 275 8.26 -0.86 4.31
N LEU A 276 8.04 -1.41 5.51
CA LEU A 276 6.80 -1.24 6.27
C LEU A 276 6.59 0.20 6.72
N LYS A 277 7.66 0.92 7.11
CA LYS A 277 7.61 2.36 7.39
C LYS A 277 7.20 3.14 6.15
N GLY A 278 7.65 2.73 4.96
CA GLY A 278 7.26 3.34 3.68
C GLY A 278 5.76 3.17 3.43
N VAL A 279 5.25 1.95 3.59
CA VAL A 279 3.81 1.66 3.51
C VAL A 279 3.02 2.45 4.55
N LEU A 280 3.50 2.55 5.79
CA LEU A 280 2.85 3.32 6.86
C LEU A 280 2.70 4.80 6.48
N TRP A 281 3.74 5.42 5.94
CA TRP A 281 3.65 6.79 5.43
C TRP A 281 2.73 6.89 4.21
N HIS A 282 2.75 5.88 3.34
CA HIS A 282 1.91 5.84 2.15
C HIS A 282 0.41 5.69 2.48
N LYS A 283 0.04 5.07 3.60
CA LYS A 283 -1.36 5.08 4.07
C LYS A 283 -1.91 6.48 4.30
N ILE A 284 -1.04 7.47 4.54
CA ILE A 284 -1.41 8.88 4.68
C ILE A 284 -1.30 9.60 3.33
N SER A 285 -0.19 9.45 2.61
CA SER A 285 0.04 10.19 1.35
C SER A 285 -0.81 9.67 0.18
N GLY A 286 -1.08 8.36 0.13
CA GLY A 286 -1.87 7.69 -0.90
C GLY A 286 -3.25 8.33 -1.10
N PRO A 287 -4.10 8.46 -0.05
CA PRO A 287 -5.39 9.15 -0.16
C PRO A 287 -5.30 10.61 -0.61
N LEU A 288 -4.22 11.32 -0.24
CA LEU A 288 -4.01 12.71 -0.65
C LEU A 288 -3.77 12.86 -2.16
N SER A 289 -3.37 11.78 -2.86
CA SER A 289 -3.31 11.79 -4.32
C SER A 289 -4.64 12.22 -4.95
N ALA A 290 -5.79 11.97 -4.32
CA ALA A 290 -7.08 12.45 -4.81
C ALA A 290 -7.13 13.98 -4.95
N ILE A 291 -6.40 14.74 -4.12
CA ILE A 291 -6.30 16.22 -4.18
C ILE A 291 -5.38 16.65 -5.33
N LEU A 292 -4.36 15.86 -5.62
CA LEU A 292 -3.43 16.11 -6.73
C LEU A 292 -4.14 15.96 -8.09
N MET A 293 -5.14 15.08 -8.18
CA MET A 293 -5.80 14.76 -9.44
C MET A 293 -6.57 15.94 -10.06
N PRO A 294 -7.32 16.76 -9.30
CA PRO A 294 -7.87 18.02 -9.80
C PRO A 294 -6.81 19.00 -10.31
N LEU A 295 -5.65 19.09 -9.64
CA LEU A 295 -4.56 19.96 -10.05
C LEU A 295 -3.95 19.51 -11.38
N LEU A 296 -3.64 18.22 -11.52
CA LEU A 296 -3.13 17.67 -12.77
C LEU A 296 -4.18 17.71 -13.89
N GLY A 297 -5.45 17.49 -13.56
CA GLY A 297 -6.57 17.62 -14.49
C GLY A 297 -6.82 19.07 -14.94
N ALA A 298 -6.47 20.06 -14.11
CA ALA A 298 -6.57 21.48 -14.46
C ALA A 298 -5.67 21.88 -15.62
N VAL A 299 -4.54 21.19 -15.82
CA VAL A 299 -3.69 21.35 -17.02
C VAL A 299 -4.52 21.10 -18.29
N ALA A 300 -5.44 20.15 -18.25
CA ALA A 300 -6.33 19.87 -19.37
C ALA A 300 -7.36 21.01 -19.59
N ALA A 301 -7.75 21.69 -18.52
CA ALA A 301 -8.75 22.74 -18.54
C ALA A 301 -8.23 24.09 -19.04
N PHE A 302 -7.06 24.52 -18.52
CA PHE A 302 -6.56 25.90 -18.66
C PHE A 302 -5.35 26.06 -19.59
N GLY A 303 -4.76 24.95 -20.09
CA GLY A 303 -3.55 24.99 -20.90
C GLY A 303 -3.59 25.93 -22.14
N LEU A 304 -2.39 26.42 -22.51
CA LEU A 304 -2.02 27.56 -23.38
C LEU A 304 -2.54 27.66 -24.85
N ALA A 305 -3.62 27.00 -25.28
CA ALA A 305 -4.09 27.14 -26.68
C ALA A 305 -5.50 27.73 -26.81
N ARG A 306 -5.63 28.82 -27.58
CA ARG A 306 -6.88 29.52 -27.88
C ARG A 306 -7.85 28.73 -28.79
N SER A 307 -7.60 27.44 -29.09
CA SER A 307 -8.38 26.67 -30.06
C SER A 307 -8.51 25.16 -29.73
N GLY A 308 -9.71 24.62 -29.93
CA GLY A 308 -10.13 23.28 -30.40
C GLY A 308 -9.48 21.97 -29.90
N LYS A 309 -8.33 21.99 -29.23
CA LYS A 309 -7.50 20.82 -28.89
C LYS A 309 -7.82 20.24 -27.51
N LEU A 310 -9.09 20.30 -27.10
CA LEU A 310 -9.56 19.84 -25.79
C LEU A 310 -9.24 18.36 -25.55
N PHE A 311 -9.30 17.55 -26.60
CA PHE A 311 -8.95 16.13 -26.55
C PHE A 311 -7.46 15.89 -26.25
N ILE A 312 -6.54 16.60 -26.92
CA ILE A 312 -5.09 16.48 -26.68
C ILE A 312 -4.75 16.85 -25.23
N ARG A 313 -5.42 17.86 -24.69
CA ARG A 313 -5.28 18.28 -23.30
C ARG A 313 -5.73 17.23 -22.30
N ALA A 314 -6.87 16.59 -22.56
CA ALA A 314 -7.33 15.46 -21.76
C ALA A 314 -6.30 14.33 -21.74
N ILE A 315 -5.67 14.03 -22.89
CA ILE A 315 -4.57 13.05 -22.97
C ILE A 315 -3.36 13.48 -22.14
N ILE A 316 -2.95 14.75 -22.20
CA ILE A 316 -1.84 15.26 -21.38
C ILE A 316 -2.16 15.14 -19.89
N GLY A 317 -3.35 15.53 -19.46
CA GLY A 317 -3.78 15.41 -18.06
C GLY A 317 -3.79 13.94 -17.59
N MET A 318 -4.31 13.03 -18.42
CA MET A 318 -4.27 11.60 -18.15
C MET A 318 -2.83 11.06 -18.11
N GLY A 319 -1.97 11.52 -19.01
CA GLY A 319 -0.54 11.17 -19.05
C GLY A 319 0.21 11.64 -17.80
N LEU A 320 -0.10 12.84 -17.28
CA LEU A 320 0.45 13.34 -16.02
C LEU A 320 0.00 12.51 -14.82
N GLY A 321 -1.28 12.13 -14.76
CA GLY A 321 -1.79 11.24 -13.72
C GLY A 321 -1.17 9.84 -13.78
N PHE A 322 -0.97 9.30 -14.98
CA PHE A 322 -0.27 8.04 -15.17
C PHE A 322 1.21 8.15 -14.78
N ALA A 323 1.88 9.25 -15.15
CA ALA A 323 3.26 9.51 -14.75
C ALA A 323 3.40 9.61 -13.22
N TYR A 324 2.43 10.23 -12.54
CA TYR A 324 2.36 10.22 -11.08
C TYR A 324 2.27 8.79 -10.55
N PHE A 325 1.34 7.97 -11.05
CA PHE A 325 1.19 6.58 -10.61
C PHE A 325 2.48 5.78 -10.77
N VAL A 326 3.16 5.91 -11.91
CA VAL A 326 4.44 5.24 -12.16
C VAL A 326 5.50 5.74 -11.19
N ALA A 327 5.61 7.06 -11.00
CA ALA A 327 6.57 7.64 -10.07
C ALA A 327 6.31 7.22 -8.61
N ASP A 328 5.05 7.12 -8.22
CA ASP A 328 4.59 6.71 -6.90
C ASP A 328 4.99 5.26 -6.59
N ASN A 329 4.64 4.33 -7.48
CA ASN A 329 5.02 2.92 -7.35
C ASN A 329 6.53 2.72 -7.44
N PHE A 330 7.21 3.46 -8.32
CA PHE A 330 8.66 3.40 -8.44
C PHE A 330 9.35 3.90 -7.17
N ALA A 331 8.89 4.99 -6.57
CA ALA A 331 9.46 5.52 -5.34
C ALA A 331 9.27 4.57 -4.15
N LEU A 332 8.10 3.93 -4.03
CA LEU A 332 7.84 2.89 -3.03
C LEU A 332 8.76 1.68 -3.21
N ALA A 333 8.92 1.19 -4.45
CA ALA A 333 9.85 0.09 -4.75
C ALA A 333 11.31 0.46 -4.43
N MET A 334 11.73 1.69 -4.70
CA MET A 334 13.06 2.18 -4.32
C MET A 334 13.23 2.30 -2.79
N GLY A 335 12.15 2.60 -2.06
CA GLY A 335 12.13 2.56 -0.60
C GLY A 335 12.28 1.15 -0.05
N ASP A 336 11.62 0.16 -0.65
CA ASP A 336 11.71 -1.26 -0.27
C ASP A 336 13.13 -1.82 -0.47
N LEU A 337 13.82 -1.39 -1.54
CA LEU A 337 15.22 -1.72 -1.79
C LEU A 337 16.21 -0.97 -0.88
N GLY A 338 15.74 -0.05 -0.02
CA GLY A 338 16.58 0.78 0.85
C GLY A 338 17.35 1.89 0.13
N ALA A 339 17.05 2.17 -1.14
CA ALA A 339 17.69 3.26 -1.89
C ALA A 339 17.15 4.63 -1.48
N TYR A 340 15.86 4.73 -1.14
CA TYR A 340 15.23 5.93 -0.60
C TYR A 340 14.84 5.75 0.86
N SER A 341 14.86 6.85 1.62
CA SER A 341 14.26 6.84 2.95
C SER A 341 12.75 6.54 2.86
N PRO A 342 12.16 5.84 3.84
CA PRO A 342 10.73 5.51 3.84
C PRO A 342 9.80 6.72 3.64
N PHE A 343 10.18 7.86 4.23
CA PHE A 343 9.43 9.10 4.10
C PHE A 343 9.48 9.66 2.68
N LEU A 344 10.68 9.70 2.08
CA LEU A 344 10.86 10.20 0.71
C LEU A 344 10.14 9.29 -0.31
N ALA A 345 10.18 7.98 -0.10
CA ALA A 345 9.49 7.01 -0.94
C ALA A 345 7.98 7.28 -1.00
N ALA A 346 7.35 7.58 0.14
CA ALA A 346 5.91 7.81 0.23
C ALA A 346 5.46 9.23 -0.16
N TRP A 347 6.27 10.27 0.10
CA TRP A 347 5.86 11.67 -0.09
C TRP A 347 6.50 12.35 -1.31
N GLY A 348 7.65 11.89 -1.75
CA GLY A 348 8.41 12.49 -2.85
C GLY A 348 7.58 12.67 -4.13
N PRO A 349 6.91 11.62 -4.63
CA PRO A 349 6.05 11.71 -5.81
C PRO A 349 4.92 12.73 -5.65
N PHE A 350 4.20 12.70 -4.53
CA PHE A 350 3.11 13.65 -4.26
C PHE A 350 3.60 15.10 -4.28
N ILE A 351 4.68 15.40 -3.55
CA ILE A 351 5.25 16.76 -3.47
C ILE A 351 5.73 17.23 -4.84
N LEU A 352 6.47 16.38 -5.57
CA LEU A 352 6.98 16.71 -6.90
C LEU A 352 5.85 17.09 -7.86
N PHE A 353 4.81 16.27 -7.95
CA PHE A 353 3.71 16.52 -8.87
C PHE A 353 2.80 17.65 -8.40
N ALA A 354 2.67 17.88 -7.09
CA ALA A 354 1.99 19.06 -6.55
C ALA A 354 2.70 20.34 -6.98
N LEU A 355 4.04 20.39 -6.87
CA LEU A 355 4.84 21.53 -7.32
C LEU A 355 4.74 21.76 -8.84
N ILE A 356 4.79 20.69 -9.63
CA ILE A 356 4.64 20.76 -11.09
C ILE A 356 3.24 21.29 -11.45
N GLY A 357 2.19 20.74 -10.83
CA GLY A 357 0.82 21.14 -11.08
C GLY A 357 0.56 22.60 -10.72
N GLU A 358 1.06 23.03 -9.56
CA GLU A 358 0.93 24.41 -9.08
C GLU A 358 1.69 25.39 -9.98
N MET A 359 2.92 25.05 -10.39
CA MET A 359 3.70 25.86 -11.34
C MET A 359 2.93 26.07 -12.66
N ILE A 360 2.28 25.03 -13.19
CA ILE A 360 1.50 25.13 -14.41
C ILE A 360 0.28 26.03 -14.18
N LEU A 361 -0.41 25.88 -13.04
CA LEU A 361 -1.60 26.68 -12.71
C LEU A 361 -1.27 28.17 -12.64
N ILE A 362 -0.21 28.54 -11.91
CA ILE A 362 0.25 29.94 -11.80
C ILE A 362 0.59 30.51 -13.17
N ARG A 363 1.31 29.76 -14.01
CA ARG A 363 1.69 30.20 -15.37
C ARG A 363 0.49 30.34 -16.32
N THR A 364 -0.67 29.77 -16.00
CA THR A 364 -1.90 29.96 -16.79
C THR A 364 -2.75 31.16 -16.34
N GLU A 365 -2.41 31.77 -15.20
CA GLU A 365 -3.02 33.01 -14.73
C GLU A 365 -2.32 34.27 -15.23
N GLU A 366 -1.02 34.17 -15.51
CA GLU A 366 -0.25 35.15 -16.31
C GLU A 366 -0.58 35.06 -17.81
#